data_AF-A0A4U5MMY0-F1
#
_entry.id   AF-A0A4U5MMY0-F1
#
_cell.length_a   1.000
_cell.length_b   1.000
_cell.length_c   1.000
_cell.angle_alpha   90.00
_cell.angle_beta   90.00
_cell.angle_gamma   90.00
#
_symmetry.space_group_name_H-M   'P 1'
#
loop_
_entity.id
_entity.type
_entity.pdbx_description
1 polymer ?
#
loop_
_entity_poly.entity_id
_entity_poly.type
_entity_poly.pdbx_seq_one_letter_code
_entity_poly.pdbx_strand_id
1 'polypeptide(L)'
;MYEKKQGFDKYFEFHFEHCNAPIDQLDVETLISELEDYKAIKKKPKIQILDVPDVDIDKFIEFNEKLIKFDRQAYLKCSLARPVYIIKAAFSASTSEVVGYASLRTGFQKFLTFSQILANRSEIAFALMLDSILAVPDLNSFGAISPTFPSTNNAILTFAK
;
A
#
# COMPACT_ATOMS: atom_id res chain seq x y z
N MET A 1 -20.12 8.48 -23.62
CA MET A 1 -20.76 9.40 -22.66
C MET A 1 -21.71 8.61 -21.73
N TYR A 2 -21.18 7.62 -21.02
CA TYR A 2 -21.90 6.82 -20.01
C TYR A 2 -21.87 7.51 -18.65
N GLU A 3 -20.72 8.11 -18.31
CA GLU A 3 -20.45 8.80 -17.06
C GLU A 3 -21.42 9.96 -16.79
N LYS A 4 -21.63 10.82 -17.81
CA LYS A 4 -22.54 11.98 -17.74
C LYS A 4 -24.01 11.62 -17.58
N LYS A 5 -24.43 10.44 -18.07
CA LYS A 5 -25.81 9.95 -17.94
C LYS A 5 -26.11 9.41 -16.54
N GLN A 6 -25.10 8.90 -15.85
CA GLN A 6 -25.22 8.28 -14.52
C GLN A 6 -24.78 9.21 -13.38
N GLY A 7 -24.36 10.45 -13.70
CA GLY A 7 -23.92 11.43 -12.70
C GLY A 7 -22.55 11.14 -12.10
N PHE A 8 -21.78 10.20 -12.68
CA PHE A 8 -20.44 9.86 -12.23
C PHE A 8 -19.44 11.02 -12.43
N ASP A 9 -19.70 11.89 -13.41
CA ASP A 9 -18.98 13.14 -13.64
C ASP A 9 -19.00 14.10 -12.44
N LYS A 10 -19.99 13.97 -11.54
CA LYS A 10 -20.07 14.78 -10.31
C LYS A 10 -19.24 14.23 -9.14
N TYR A 11 -18.75 13.01 -9.24
CA TYR A 11 -18.02 12.31 -8.17
C TYR A 11 -16.56 11.98 -8.54
N PHE A 12 -16.20 12.05 -9.82
CA PHE A 12 -14.88 11.63 -10.33
C PHE A 12 -14.06 12.78 -10.93
N GLU A 13 -13.97 13.93 -10.25
CA GLU A 13 -12.88 14.90 -10.52
C GLU A 13 -11.51 14.39 -10.01
N PHE A 14 -11.47 13.20 -9.41
CA PHE A 14 -10.23 12.56 -8.99
C PHE A 14 -9.51 11.91 -10.17
N HIS A 15 -8.44 12.56 -10.61
CA HIS A 15 -7.47 11.97 -11.52
C HIS A 15 -6.57 11.00 -10.75
N PHE A 16 -6.53 9.75 -11.21
CA PHE A 16 -5.59 8.76 -10.73
C PHE A 16 -4.47 8.59 -11.74
N GLU A 17 -3.26 8.49 -11.23
CA GLU A 17 -2.09 8.07 -11.97
C GLU A 17 -1.81 6.60 -11.70
N HIS A 18 -1.13 6.01 -12.68
CA HIS A 18 -0.77 4.61 -12.68
C HIS A 18 0.66 4.50 -13.20
N CYS A 19 1.52 3.85 -12.44
CA CYS A 19 2.84 3.47 -12.90
C CYS A 19 2.94 1.95 -12.99
N ASN A 20 3.79 1.48 -13.90
CA ASN A 20 4.14 0.07 -14.04
C ASN A 20 5.64 -0.04 -13.84
N ALA A 21 6.06 -0.79 -12.83
CA ALA A 21 7.44 -1.20 -12.63
C ALA A 21 7.56 -2.67 -13.04
N PRO A 22 8.17 -2.98 -14.21
CA PRO A 22 8.41 -4.36 -14.63
C PRO A 22 9.23 -5.11 -13.58
N ILE A 23 8.82 -6.35 -13.25
CA ILE A 23 9.50 -7.11 -12.17
C ILE A 23 10.91 -7.54 -12.58
N ASP A 24 11.12 -7.80 -13.86
CA ASP A 24 12.43 -8.12 -14.43
C ASP A 24 13.45 -6.98 -14.33
N GLN A 25 12.98 -5.76 -14.03
CA GLN A 25 13.83 -4.58 -13.80
C GLN A 25 14.02 -4.26 -12.31
N LEU A 26 13.37 -5.01 -11.41
CA LEU A 26 13.55 -4.82 -9.97
C LEU A 26 14.84 -5.48 -9.51
N ASP A 27 15.73 -4.69 -8.92
CA ASP A 27 16.86 -5.21 -8.17
C ASP A 27 16.43 -5.57 -6.75
N VAL A 28 16.15 -6.85 -6.53
CA VAL A 28 15.70 -7.38 -5.23
C VAL A 28 16.73 -7.13 -4.13
N GLU A 29 18.03 -7.17 -4.42
CA GLU A 29 19.07 -6.90 -3.42
C GLU A 29 19.04 -5.45 -2.97
N THR A 30 18.83 -4.52 -3.92
CA THR A 30 18.62 -3.11 -3.62
C THR A 30 17.37 -2.91 -2.75
N LEU A 31 16.23 -3.52 -3.10
CA LEU A 31 15.00 -3.42 -2.30
C LEU A 31 15.19 -3.92 -0.86
N ILE A 32 15.93 -5.02 -0.69
CA ILE A 32 16.29 -5.56 0.64
C ILE A 32 17.16 -4.57 1.39
N SER A 33 18.21 -4.03 0.75
CA SER A 33 19.11 -3.06 1.37
C SER A 33 18.36 -1.81 1.83
N GLU A 34 17.48 -1.26 0.99
CA GLU A 34 16.70 -0.07 1.32
C GLU A 34 15.73 -0.30 2.49
N LEU A 35 15.13 -1.48 2.58
CA LEU A 35 14.27 -1.85 3.70
C LEU A 35 15.08 -1.99 5.01
N GLU A 36 16.25 -2.62 4.95
CA GLU A 36 17.12 -2.76 6.13
C GLU A 36 17.69 -1.42 6.59
N ASP A 37 18.09 -0.55 5.65
CA ASP A 37 18.48 0.82 5.94
C ASP A 37 17.34 1.59 6.62
N TYR A 38 16.10 1.45 6.14
CA TYR A 38 14.94 2.04 6.78
C TYR A 38 14.79 1.58 8.24
N LYS A 39 14.94 0.27 8.51
CA LYS A 39 14.84 -0.32 9.85
C LYS A 39 15.99 0.09 10.77
N ALA A 40 17.19 0.31 10.22
CA ALA A 40 18.40 0.63 10.98
C ALA A 40 18.47 2.10 11.48
N ILE A 41 17.64 3.01 10.94
CA ILE A 41 17.67 4.44 11.31
C ILE A 41 17.22 4.65 12.76
N LYS A 42 18.19 4.81 13.66
CA LYS A 42 17.99 5.04 15.10
C LYS A 42 17.19 6.31 15.46
N LYS A 43 17.11 7.29 14.54
CA LYS A 43 16.42 8.58 14.76
C LYS A 43 14.94 8.59 14.38
N LYS A 44 14.43 7.53 13.74
CA LYS A 44 13.02 7.42 13.38
C LYS A 44 12.20 6.93 14.58
N PRO A 45 10.89 7.26 14.65
CA PRO A 45 10.00 6.58 15.58
C PRO A 45 10.18 5.08 15.39
N LYS A 46 10.27 4.31 16.48
CA LYS A 46 10.34 2.85 16.38
C LYS A 46 9.04 2.37 15.74
N ILE A 47 9.06 2.08 14.45
CA ILE A 47 7.94 1.54 13.70
C ILE A 47 8.15 0.04 13.55
N GLN A 48 7.12 -0.73 13.84
CA GLN A 48 7.10 -2.18 13.59
C GLN A 48 6.17 -2.46 12.41
N ILE A 49 6.66 -3.16 11.39
CA ILE A 49 5.84 -3.64 10.29
C ILE A 49 5.47 -5.10 10.58
N LEU A 50 4.18 -5.41 10.57
CA LEU A 50 3.63 -6.72 10.91
C LEU A 50 2.69 -7.20 9.81
N ASP A 51 2.61 -8.53 9.66
CA ASP A 51 1.56 -9.18 8.88
C ASP A 51 0.22 -9.05 9.60
N VAL A 52 -0.85 -8.86 8.83
CA VAL A 52 -2.19 -8.54 9.36
C VAL A 52 -3.02 -9.69 9.94
N PRO A 53 -2.72 -11.01 9.76
CA PRO A 53 -3.48 -12.05 10.45
C PRO A 53 -3.60 -11.86 11.97
N ASP A 54 -2.70 -11.07 12.56
CA ASP A 54 -2.59 -10.81 14.00
C ASP A 54 -3.07 -9.40 14.43
N VAL A 55 -3.72 -8.63 13.54
CA VAL A 55 -4.10 -7.25 13.84
C VAL A 55 -5.61 -7.08 14.07
N ASP A 56 -5.92 -6.36 15.13
CA ASP A 56 -7.26 -5.86 15.45
C ASP A 56 -7.81 -4.98 14.31
N ILE A 57 -8.85 -5.46 13.63
CA ILE A 57 -9.49 -4.81 12.51
C ILE A 57 -10.05 -3.43 12.87
N ASP A 58 -10.44 -3.21 14.12
CA ASP A 58 -11.00 -1.95 14.56
C ASP A 58 -9.94 -0.84 14.53
N LYS A 59 -8.66 -1.17 14.76
CA LYS A 59 -7.54 -0.23 14.63
C LYS A 59 -7.30 0.21 13.17
N PHE A 60 -7.53 -0.69 12.21
CA PHE A 60 -7.44 -0.36 10.78
C PHE A 60 -8.57 0.56 10.33
N ILE A 61 -9.77 0.32 10.87
CA ILE A 61 -10.95 1.14 10.62
C ILE A 61 -10.70 2.55 11.17
N GLU A 62 -10.26 2.66 12.43
CA GLU A 62 -9.95 3.95 13.06
C GLU A 62 -8.89 4.73 12.27
N PHE A 63 -7.82 4.07 11.82
CA PHE A 63 -6.81 4.70 10.99
C PHE A 63 -7.35 5.15 9.61
N ASN A 64 -8.21 4.34 8.96
CA ASN A 64 -8.83 4.73 7.69
C ASN A 64 -9.74 5.95 7.86
N GLU A 65 -10.56 5.97 8.90
CA GLU A 65 -11.52 7.06 9.15
C GLU A 65 -10.83 8.40 9.39
N LYS A 66 -9.59 8.38 9.94
CA LYS A 66 -8.74 9.58 10.06
C LYS A 66 -8.30 10.15 8.71
N LEU A 67 -8.14 9.30 7.69
CA LEU A 67 -7.59 9.69 6.38
C LEU A 67 -8.64 9.84 5.29
N ILE A 68 -9.68 9.01 5.30
CA ILE A 68 -10.68 8.89 4.24
C ILE A 68 -12.05 9.22 4.82
N LYS A 69 -12.68 10.27 4.30
CA LYS A 69 -14.01 10.75 4.74
C LYS A 69 -15.20 9.89 4.29
N PHE A 70 -14.93 8.74 3.68
CA PHE A 70 -15.95 7.83 3.15
C PHE A 70 -15.94 6.53 3.96
N ASP A 71 -17.11 6.03 4.33
CA ASP A 71 -17.21 4.74 5.03
C ASP A 71 -16.76 3.59 4.12
N ARG A 72 -15.66 2.95 4.52
CA ARG A 72 -15.05 1.82 3.82
C ARG A 72 -14.94 0.59 4.71
N GLN A 73 -15.68 0.50 5.81
CA GLN A 73 -15.54 -0.61 6.75
C GLN A 73 -15.81 -1.97 6.09
N ALA A 74 -16.87 -2.07 5.29
CA ALA A 74 -17.18 -3.29 4.55
C ALA A 74 -16.07 -3.69 3.56
N TYR A 75 -15.46 -2.70 2.89
CA TYR A 75 -14.33 -2.92 1.98
C TYR A 75 -13.09 -3.43 2.72
N LEU A 76 -12.75 -2.84 3.87
CA LEU A 76 -11.60 -3.25 4.67
C LEU A 76 -11.78 -4.67 5.19
N LYS A 77 -12.94 -4.97 5.78
CA LYS A 77 -13.31 -6.33 6.23
C LYS A 77 -13.15 -7.35 5.11
N CYS A 78 -13.64 -7.04 3.91
CA CYS A 78 -13.50 -7.93 2.76
C CYS A 78 -12.05 -8.10 2.30
N SER A 79 -11.25 -7.04 2.31
CA SER A 79 -9.85 -7.11 1.88
C SER A 79 -9.01 -7.93 2.87
N LEU A 80 -9.21 -7.70 4.17
CA LEU A 80 -8.48 -8.38 5.25
C LEU A 80 -8.77 -9.87 5.33
N ALA A 81 -9.99 -10.30 4.99
CA ALA A 81 -10.38 -11.71 5.03
C ALA A 81 -9.91 -12.52 3.81
N ARG A 82 -9.37 -11.87 2.77
CA ARG A 82 -9.05 -12.54 1.51
C ARG A 82 -7.59 -13.00 1.46
N PRO A 83 -7.33 -14.30 1.24
CA PRO A 83 -5.97 -14.83 1.21
C PRO A 83 -5.14 -14.35 0.00
N VAL A 84 -5.79 -13.76 -1.01
CA VAL A 84 -5.11 -13.18 -2.19
C VAL A 84 -4.47 -11.82 -1.92
N TYR A 85 -4.63 -11.28 -0.71
CA TYR A 85 -4.03 -10.03 -0.29
C TYR A 85 -2.86 -10.31 0.66
N ILE A 86 -1.70 -9.75 0.32
CA ILE A 86 -0.60 -9.54 1.25
C ILE A 86 -0.86 -8.18 1.89
N ILE A 87 -1.08 -8.16 3.20
CA ILE A 87 -1.38 -6.92 3.92
C ILE A 87 -0.36 -6.75 5.03
N LYS A 88 0.28 -5.59 5.03
CA LYS A 88 1.29 -5.17 6.01
C LYS A 88 0.76 -3.94 6.75
N ALA A 89 0.86 -3.92 8.07
CA ALA A 89 0.57 -2.75 8.89
C ALA A 89 1.83 -2.25 9.61
N ALA A 90 1.96 -0.92 9.67
CA ALA A 90 2.99 -0.23 10.42
C ALA A 90 2.40 0.26 11.74
N PHE A 91 3.03 -0.10 12.84
CA PHE A 91 2.66 0.30 14.19
C PHE A 91 3.69 1.23 14.80
N SER A 92 3.21 2.27 15.46
CA SER A 92 4.02 3.09 16.37
C SER A 92 4.35 2.29 17.62
N ALA A 93 5.62 1.97 17.88
CA ALA A 93 6.00 1.27 19.10
C ALA A 93 5.75 2.10 20.37
N SER A 94 5.61 3.43 20.26
CA SER A 94 5.33 4.29 21.40
C SER A 94 3.84 4.36 21.76
N THR A 95 2.94 4.23 20.78
CA THR A 95 1.48 4.34 21.00
C THR A 95 0.72 3.04 20.75
N SER A 96 1.35 2.04 20.15
CA SER A 96 0.72 0.80 19.68
C SER A 96 -0.46 1.03 18.71
N GLU A 97 -0.47 2.20 18.06
CA GLU A 97 -1.44 2.59 17.04
C GLU A 97 -0.92 2.28 15.64
N VAL A 98 -1.86 2.04 14.72
CA VAL A 98 -1.56 1.91 13.29
C VAL A 98 -1.20 3.30 12.75
N VAL A 99 -0.03 3.41 12.12
CA VAL A 99 0.47 4.63 11.47
C VAL A 99 0.52 4.53 9.94
N GLY A 100 0.28 3.32 9.41
CA GLY A 100 0.15 3.06 7.99
C GLY A 100 -0.16 1.60 7.72
N TYR A 101 -0.59 1.32 6.50
CA TYR A 101 -0.67 -0.02 5.97
C TYR A 101 -0.57 -0.03 4.45
N ALA A 102 -0.15 -1.17 3.92
CA ALA A 102 -0.18 -1.47 2.50
C ALA A 102 -0.91 -2.79 2.29
N SER A 103 -1.67 -2.87 1.21
CA SER A 103 -2.22 -4.14 0.74
C SER A 103 -1.87 -4.35 -0.72
N LEU A 104 -1.17 -5.45 -0.99
CA LEU A 104 -0.75 -5.90 -2.30
C LEU A 104 -1.57 -7.13 -2.68
N ARG A 105 -2.09 -7.17 -3.91
CA ARG A 105 -2.85 -8.31 -4.41
C ARG A 105 -2.44 -8.65 -5.83
N THR A 106 -2.70 -9.88 -6.25
CA THR A 106 -2.65 -10.23 -7.67
C THR A 106 -3.82 -9.59 -8.41
N GLY A 107 -3.50 -8.83 -9.45
CA GLY A 107 -4.41 -8.26 -10.44
C GLY A 107 -4.53 -9.12 -11.70
N PHE A 108 -5.12 -8.56 -12.75
CA PHE A 108 -5.20 -9.22 -14.06
C PHE A 108 -3.81 -9.40 -14.68
N GLN A 109 -3.64 -10.42 -15.53
CA GLN A 109 -2.41 -10.70 -16.28
C GLN A 109 -1.14 -10.87 -15.43
N LYS A 110 -1.27 -11.36 -14.19
CA LYS A 110 -0.14 -11.51 -13.25
C LYS A 110 0.55 -10.18 -12.91
N PHE A 111 -0.18 -9.08 -12.88
CA PHE A 111 0.31 -7.86 -12.24
C PHE A 111 0.10 -7.92 -10.73
N LEU A 112 1.03 -7.35 -9.97
CA LEU A 112 0.85 -7.09 -8.54
C LEU A 112 0.32 -5.67 -8.38
N THR A 113 -0.82 -5.51 -7.72
CA THR A 113 -1.50 -4.22 -7.58
C THR A 113 -1.61 -3.83 -6.13
N PHE A 114 -1.15 -2.62 -5.79
CA PHE A 114 -1.40 -2.01 -4.49
C PHE A 114 -2.82 -1.43 -4.44
N SER A 115 -3.59 -1.78 -3.40
CA SER A 115 -5.00 -1.39 -3.26
C SER A 115 -5.45 -1.38 -1.80
N GLN A 116 -4.74 -0.71 -0.89
CA GLN A 116 -4.10 0.61 -1.04
C GLN A 116 -2.80 0.70 -0.23
N ILE A 117 -2.02 1.77 -0.44
CA ILE A 117 -0.92 2.17 0.45
C ILE A 117 -1.36 3.47 1.15
N LEU A 118 -1.48 3.44 2.47
CA LEU A 118 -1.81 4.59 3.29
C LEU A 118 -0.80 4.68 4.43
N ALA A 119 -0.21 5.85 4.65
CA ALA A 119 0.64 6.10 5.79
C ALA A 119 0.59 7.58 6.17
N ASN A 120 0.81 7.89 7.44
CA ASN A 120 0.91 9.28 7.90
C ASN A 120 2.21 9.97 7.45
N ARG A 121 3.19 9.23 6.94
CA ARG A 121 4.46 9.73 6.41
C ARG A 121 4.93 8.93 5.20
N SER A 122 5.60 9.58 4.25
CA SER A 122 6.05 8.96 3.00
C SER A 122 7.07 7.86 3.22
N GLU A 123 7.96 7.99 4.21
CA GLU A 123 8.96 6.97 4.52
C GLU A 123 8.31 5.67 5.05
N ILE A 124 7.19 5.78 5.77
CA ILE A 124 6.44 4.61 6.25
C ILE A 124 5.74 3.93 5.07
N ALA A 125 5.13 4.71 4.17
CA ALA A 125 4.52 4.17 2.95
C ALA A 125 5.54 3.42 2.09
N PHE A 126 6.76 3.97 1.96
CA PHE A 126 7.86 3.35 1.24
C PHE A 126 8.28 2.02 1.87
N ALA A 127 8.52 1.98 3.18
CA ALA A 127 8.89 0.76 3.88
C ALA A 127 7.79 -0.32 3.80
N LEU A 128 6.51 0.07 3.93
CA LEU A 128 5.38 -0.84 3.77
C LEU A 128 5.29 -1.43 2.36
N MET A 129 5.59 -0.62 1.35
CA MET A 129 5.62 -1.06 -0.05
C MET A 129 6.74 -2.09 -0.25
N LEU A 130 7.97 -1.79 0.17
CA LEU A 130 9.10 -2.71 0.07
C LEU A 130 8.82 -4.05 0.78
N ASP A 131 8.37 -3.98 2.04
CA ASP A 131 8.07 -5.18 2.84
C ASP A 131 6.93 -6.01 2.22
N SER A 132 5.94 -5.36 1.60
CA SER A 132 4.86 -6.06 0.89
C SER A 132 5.36 -6.75 -0.38
N ILE A 133 6.25 -6.12 -1.15
CA ILE A 133 6.84 -6.70 -2.37
C ILE A 133 7.70 -7.91 -2.04
N LEU A 134 8.58 -7.76 -1.04
CA LEU A 134 9.48 -8.82 -0.59
C LEU A 134 8.75 -10.00 0.07
N ALA A 135 7.52 -9.78 0.54
CA ALA A 135 6.66 -10.85 1.06
C ALA A 135 5.96 -11.67 -0.03
N VAL A 136 6.04 -11.29 -1.31
CA VAL A 136 5.43 -12.03 -2.42
C VAL A 136 6.19 -13.33 -2.67
N PRO A 137 5.54 -14.50 -2.53
CA PRO A 137 6.16 -15.76 -2.93
C PRO A 137 6.37 -15.78 -4.44
N ASP A 138 7.56 -16.17 -4.87
CA ASP A 138 7.92 -16.28 -6.29
C ASP A 138 7.62 -14.98 -7.07
N LEU A 139 8.15 -13.85 -6.59
CA LEU A 139 7.98 -12.52 -7.18
C LEU A 139 8.23 -12.51 -8.69
N ASN A 140 9.23 -13.27 -9.16
CA ASN A 140 9.61 -13.38 -10.57
C ASN A 140 8.55 -14.05 -11.47
N SER A 141 7.51 -14.67 -10.89
CA SER A 141 6.40 -15.24 -11.66
C SER A 141 5.40 -14.20 -12.18
N PHE A 142 5.50 -12.95 -11.69
CA PHE A 142 4.64 -11.83 -12.01
C PHE A 142 5.29 -10.90 -13.04
N GLY A 143 4.47 -10.16 -13.81
CA GLY A 143 4.98 -9.32 -14.90
C GLY A 143 5.43 -7.92 -14.47
N ALA A 144 4.68 -7.28 -13.57
CA ALA A 144 4.97 -5.93 -13.09
C ALA A 144 4.26 -5.65 -11.76
N ILE A 145 4.74 -4.63 -11.07
CA ILE A 145 4.08 -3.98 -9.95
C ILE A 145 3.38 -2.71 -10.47
N SER A 146 2.13 -2.53 -10.06
CA SER A 146 1.19 -1.54 -10.59
C SER A 146 0.45 -0.87 -9.42
N PRO A 147 0.99 0.20 -8.82
CA PRO A 147 0.23 1.01 -7.89
C PRO A 147 -0.67 1.99 -8.66
N THR A 148 -1.85 2.24 -8.09
CA THR A 148 -2.75 3.32 -8.52
C THR A 148 -2.82 4.36 -7.41
N PHE A 149 -2.66 5.64 -7.74
CA PHE A 149 -2.58 6.70 -6.75
C PHE A 149 -3.21 8.00 -7.26
N PRO A 150 -3.70 8.89 -6.39
CA PRO A 150 -4.17 10.21 -6.80
C PRO A 150 -3.04 10.98 -7.48
N SER A 151 -3.29 11.69 -8.57
CA SER A 151 -2.28 12.50 -9.28
C SER A 151 -1.65 13.58 -8.41
N THR A 152 -2.31 13.98 -7.32
CA THR A 152 -1.77 14.91 -6.33
C THR A 152 -0.71 14.28 -5.42
N ASN A 153 -0.55 12.95 -5.43
CA ASN A 153 0.40 12.23 -4.58
C ASN A 153 1.73 11.98 -5.32
N ASN A 154 2.57 13.01 -5.36
CA ASN A 154 3.88 12.96 -6.01
C ASN A 154 4.90 12.04 -5.30
N ALA A 155 4.62 11.59 -4.06
CA ALA A 155 5.57 10.78 -3.29
C ALA A 155 5.82 9.41 -3.93
N ILE A 156 4.85 8.87 -4.69
CA ILE A 156 4.98 7.60 -5.41
C ILE A 156 5.86 7.73 -6.66
N LEU A 157 5.99 8.94 -7.24
CA LEU A 157 6.82 9.15 -8.43
C LEU A 157 8.32 9.04 -8.16
N THR A 158 8.75 9.15 -6.91
CA THR A 158 10.14 8.90 -6.50
C THR A 158 10.53 7.43 -6.64
N PHE A 159 9.55 6.51 -6.65
CA PHE A 159 9.78 5.07 -6.80
C PHE A 159 9.89 4.62 -8.27
N ALA A 160 9.29 5.37 -9.21
CA ALA A 160 9.22 4.99 -10.62
C ALA A 160 10.32 5.62 -11.50
N LYS A 161 11.33 6.25 -10.89
CA LYS A 161 12.47 6.91 -11.56
C LYS A 161 13.76 6.20 -11.20
#